data_AF-A0A8S2HVK4-F1
#
_entry.id   AF-A0A8S2HVK4-F1
#
_cell.length_a   1.000
_cell.length_b   1.000
_cell.length_c   1.000
_cell.angle_alpha   90.00
_cell.angle_beta   90.00
_cell.angle_gamma   90.00
#
_symmetry.space_group_name_H-M   'P 1'
#
loop_
_entity.id
_entity.type
_entity.pdbx_description
1 polymer ?
#
loop_
_entity_poly.entity_id
_entity_poly.type
_entity_poly.pdbx_seq_one_letter_code
_entity_poly.pdbx_strand_id
1 'polypeptide(L)'
;MSVCTRDKTMLYGILLESARDGVRSVYGHQTWRRIVQELNFEHDSFTTLGRYDEDLIEKIALCLADILHDGTPDKYMEFFGECFVRFFTNYGYDKILRVAGRYFRDFLHSIDQLHDSTRFSFPKMKSPLFHVIEEDEHGVVLHYKSKRRGFQCYIIGQLKECASSFYNEEIYVRVKDDISTADYTRILFRVDFNNDIVKKVSKRLINVPTLPDITSGTFFRVFPFCILIDPSMRIYHVGKSIKNLFSDDTLFSGRYLKDLFQIIRPDILLEWEKLLSYGRHIVFVMESKIPLRPAVSTLHKNTGIATIRLKGQMKFITTWNMVVFLSHPVLSTTEEMVSIGLSLHDLNFYDGSSEILISGMQHARHLQAAIDKQHAWITKLQHSRVELQEWRRKGKRLLYSMIPRHIAQMLQEGVIANTICESHKMITVLFAYAVDFKEVIQKLQPTDIVVCINQMVNVFDKCTDKFDVFRLETKADSSYIAVAGIQDRLANRRESDS
;
A
#
# COMPACT_ATOMS: atom_id res chain seq x y z
N MET A 1 22.68 -25.37 21.05
CA MET A 1 23.10 -24.61 19.86
C MET A 1 21.90 -23.83 19.36
N SER A 2 21.71 -22.62 19.89
CA SER A 2 20.67 -21.69 19.45
C SER A 2 21.11 -21.06 18.14
N VAL A 3 20.42 -21.41 17.06
CA VAL A 3 20.59 -20.75 15.76
C VAL A 3 20.15 -19.30 15.95
N CYS A 4 21.12 -18.40 16.00
CA CYS A 4 20.91 -16.97 15.94
C CYS A 4 20.31 -16.67 14.56
N THR A 5 18.98 -16.57 14.48
CA THR A 5 18.27 -16.04 13.32
C THR A 5 18.76 -14.62 13.11
N ARG A 6 19.76 -14.46 12.23
CA ARG A 6 20.10 -13.17 11.64
C ARG A 6 18.80 -12.58 11.11
N ASP A 7 18.52 -11.34 11.50
CA ASP A 7 17.39 -10.56 11.00
C ASP A 7 17.62 -10.34 9.50
N LYS A 8 17.27 -11.34 8.67
CA LYS A 8 17.43 -11.29 7.21
C LYS A 8 16.68 -10.06 6.73
N THR A 9 17.42 -9.10 6.18
CA THR A 9 16.84 -7.91 5.59
C THR A 9 16.03 -8.33 4.37
N MET A 10 14.78 -7.89 4.33
CA MET A 10 13.77 -8.32 3.35
C MET A 10 13.51 -7.19 2.35
N LEU A 11 13.42 -7.56 1.07
CA LEU A 11 13.12 -6.67 -0.04
C LEU A 11 11.61 -6.61 -0.30
N TYR A 12 11.12 -5.44 -0.73
CA TYR A 12 9.74 -5.31 -1.20
C TYR A 12 9.61 -5.85 -2.62
N GLY A 13 8.50 -6.56 -2.89
CA GLY A 13 8.19 -7.15 -4.18
C GLY A 13 8.12 -6.16 -5.34
N ILE A 14 7.88 -4.87 -5.08
CA ILE A 14 7.89 -3.82 -6.11
C ILE A 14 9.20 -3.76 -6.90
N LEU A 15 10.35 -4.00 -6.24
CA LEU A 15 11.65 -3.97 -6.90
C LEU A 15 11.80 -5.18 -7.84
N LEU A 16 11.33 -6.36 -7.43
CA LEU A 16 11.34 -7.58 -8.24
C LEU A 16 10.33 -7.52 -9.39
N GLU A 17 9.16 -6.93 -9.16
CA GLU A 17 8.16 -6.68 -10.18
C GLU A 17 8.69 -5.74 -11.26
N SER A 18 9.41 -4.67 -10.86
CA SER A 18 10.05 -3.76 -11.81
C SER A 18 11.16 -4.43 -12.64
N ALA A 19 11.96 -5.29 -12.02
CA ALA A 19 13.00 -6.04 -12.72
C ALA A 19 12.40 -7.01 -13.73
N ARG A 20 11.32 -7.71 -13.35
CA ARG A 20 10.55 -8.61 -14.23
C ARG A 20 9.99 -7.87 -15.44
N ASP A 21 9.34 -6.73 -15.23
CA ASP A 21 8.75 -5.96 -16.32
C ASP A 21 9.82 -5.35 -17.23
N GLY A 22 10.94 -4.89 -16.65
CA GLY A 22 12.11 -4.44 -17.42
C GLY A 22 12.68 -5.53 -18.34
N VAL A 23 12.89 -6.74 -17.80
CA VAL A 23 13.41 -7.88 -18.58
C VAL A 23 12.42 -8.30 -19.66
N ARG A 24 11.11 -8.32 -19.37
CA ARG A 24 10.08 -8.68 -20.35
C ARG A 24 9.98 -7.67 -21.49
N SER A 25 10.13 -6.39 -21.20
CA SER A 25 10.09 -5.31 -22.19
C SER A 25 11.27 -5.38 -23.16
N VAL A 26 12.50 -5.58 -22.64
CA VAL A 26 13.72 -5.51 -23.47
C VAL A 26 14.13 -6.86 -24.06
N TYR A 27 14.07 -7.93 -23.27
CA TYR A 27 14.57 -9.27 -23.65
C TYR A 27 13.46 -10.29 -23.90
N GLY A 28 12.19 -9.89 -23.74
CA GLY A 28 11.03 -10.72 -24.02
C GLY A 28 10.65 -11.73 -22.94
N HIS A 29 9.44 -12.30 -23.06
CA HIS A 29 8.87 -13.24 -22.10
C HIS A 29 9.59 -14.60 -22.01
N GLN A 30 10.38 -14.97 -23.03
CA GLN A 30 11.08 -16.25 -23.07
C GLN A 30 12.30 -16.23 -22.14
N THR A 31 13.06 -15.13 -22.14
CA THR A 31 14.22 -14.92 -21.28
C THR A 31 13.83 -14.94 -19.81
N TRP A 32 12.73 -14.25 -19.45
CA TRP A 32 12.20 -14.29 -18.09
C TRP A 32 11.81 -15.71 -17.63
N ARG A 33 11.19 -16.52 -18.51
CA ARG A 33 10.84 -17.91 -18.18
C ARG A 33 12.06 -18.77 -17.90
N ARG A 34 13.18 -18.56 -18.61
CA ARG A 34 14.43 -19.28 -18.34
C ARG A 34 15.01 -18.92 -16.98
N ILE A 35 14.99 -17.65 -16.62
CA ILE A 35 15.41 -17.18 -15.28
C ILE A 35 14.58 -17.84 -14.17
N VAL A 36 13.25 -17.92 -14.37
CA VAL A 36 12.35 -18.56 -13.40
C VAL A 36 12.65 -20.05 -13.24
N GLN A 37 13.02 -20.73 -14.34
CA GLN A 37 13.39 -22.14 -14.32
C GLN A 37 14.73 -22.40 -13.63
N GLU A 38 15.75 -21.56 -13.87
CA GLU A 38 17.07 -21.71 -13.25
C GLU A 38 17.07 -21.36 -11.76
N LEU A 39 16.31 -20.33 -11.36
CA LEU A 39 16.19 -19.92 -9.96
C LEU A 39 15.13 -20.69 -9.18
N ASN A 40 14.39 -21.59 -9.86
CA ASN A 40 13.37 -22.47 -9.30
C ASN A 40 12.31 -21.73 -8.43
N PHE A 41 11.74 -20.63 -8.95
CA PHE A 41 10.72 -19.87 -8.23
C PHE A 41 9.35 -20.57 -8.30
N GLU A 42 8.68 -20.72 -7.16
CA GLU A 42 7.31 -21.27 -7.08
C GLU A 42 6.22 -20.31 -7.60
N HIS A 43 6.54 -19.02 -7.81
CA HIS A 43 5.56 -17.99 -8.16
C HIS A 43 6.03 -17.12 -9.34
N ASP A 44 5.31 -17.18 -10.47
CA ASP A 44 5.57 -16.37 -11.69
C ASP A 44 5.13 -14.89 -11.53
N SER A 45 4.46 -14.55 -10.43
CA SER A 45 4.02 -13.19 -10.09
C SER A 45 4.46 -12.79 -8.69
N PHE A 46 5.18 -11.69 -8.57
CA PHE A 46 5.51 -11.09 -7.29
C PHE A 46 4.39 -10.16 -6.84
N THR A 47 4.03 -10.23 -5.56
CA THR A 47 3.09 -9.27 -4.97
C THR A 47 3.88 -8.01 -4.59
N THR A 48 3.43 -6.83 -5.03
CA THR A 48 4.12 -5.54 -4.81
C THR A 48 4.47 -5.26 -3.33
N LEU A 49 3.57 -5.63 -2.41
CA LEU A 49 3.75 -5.53 -0.95
C LEU A 49 4.34 -6.80 -0.29
N GLY A 50 4.57 -7.84 -1.07
CA GLY A 50 5.22 -9.08 -0.63
C GLY A 50 6.66 -8.83 -0.19
N ARG A 51 7.14 -9.67 0.74
CA ARG A 51 8.52 -9.62 1.22
C ARG A 51 9.31 -10.80 0.67
N TYR A 52 10.48 -10.51 0.14
CA TYR A 52 11.35 -11.48 -0.51
C TYR A 52 12.80 -11.32 -0.03
N ASP A 53 13.62 -12.35 -0.20
CA ASP A 53 15.04 -12.31 0.18
C ASP A 53 15.81 -11.29 -0.70
N GLU A 54 16.70 -10.51 -0.08
CA GLU A 54 17.43 -9.42 -0.76
C GLU A 54 18.40 -9.90 -1.84
N ASP A 55 18.98 -11.10 -1.66
CA ASP A 55 19.92 -11.71 -2.60
C ASP A 55 19.28 -12.04 -3.97
N LEU A 56 17.94 -11.97 -4.08
CA LEU A 56 17.24 -12.35 -5.30
C LEU A 56 17.53 -11.42 -6.46
N ILE A 57 17.65 -10.10 -6.24
CA ILE A 57 17.98 -9.17 -7.34
C ILE A 57 19.39 -9.46 -7.89
N GLU A 58 20.35 -9.68 -7.00
CA GLU A 58 21.73 -10.02 -7.40
C GLU A 58 21.77 -11.38 -8.13
N LYS A 59 21.04 -12.38 -7.64
CA LYS A 59 20.92 -13.69 -8.30
C LYS A 59 20.28 -13.59 -9.68
N ILE A 60 19.25 -12.76 -9.84
CA ILE A 60 18.63 -12.50 -11.15
C ILE A 60 19.63 -11.80 -12.08
N ALA A 61 20.42 -10.84 -11.59
CA ALA A 61 21.45 -10.18 -12.38
C ALA A 61 22.56 -11.15 -12.84
N LEU A 62 22.99 -12.06 -11.96
CA LEU A 62 23.96 -13.10 -12.29
C LEU A 62 23.41 -14.07 -13.35
N CYS A 63 22.20 -14.59 -13.14
CA CYS A 63 21.54 -15.49 -14.10
C CYS A 63 21.31 -14.81 -15.47
N LEU A 64 20.96 -13.51 -15.50
CA LEU A 64 20.88 -12.76 -16.76
C LEU A 64 22.22 -12.63 -17.46
N ALA A 65 23.30 -12.37 -16.71
CA ALA A 65 24.64 -12.31 -17.27
C ALA A 65 25.06 -13.66 -17.85
N ASP A 66 24.72 -14.76 -17.18
CA ASP A 66 24.98 -16.12 -17.64
C ASP A 66 24.15 -16.50 -18.87
N ILE A 67 22.88 -16.07 -18.97
CA ILE A 67 22.01 -16.40 -20.11
C ILE A 67 22.35 -15.59 -21.36
N LEU A 68 22.65 -14.30 -21.22
CA LEU A 68 22.88 -13.40 -22.35
C LEU A 68 24.35 -13.36 -22.81
N HIS A 69 25.31 -13.72 -21.95
CA HIS A 69 26.76 -13.65 -22.21
C HIS A 69 27.31 -12.28 -22.69
N ASP A 70 26.48 -11.21 -22.67
CA ASP A 70 26.77 -9.91 -23.29
C ASP A 70 27.24 -8.81 -22.29
N GLY A 71 27.38 -9.11 -20.99
CA GLY A 71 27.70 -8.07 -20.01
C GLY A 71 28.11 -8.55 -18.61
N THR A 72 28.59 -7.59 -17.81
CA THR A 72 28.90 -7.80 -16.38
C THR A 72 27.63 -7.67 -15.53
N PRO A 73 27.55 -8.34 -14.36
CA PRO A 73 26.41 -8.22 -13.44
C PRO A 73 26.10 -6.76 -13.06
N ASP A 74 27.13 -5.92 -12.96
CA ASP A 74 27.01 -4.48 -12.66
C ASP A 74 26.19 -3.72 -13.70
N LYS A 75 26.33 -4.05 -15.00
CA LYS A 75 25.54 -3.42 -16.07
C LYS A 75 24.06 -3.78 -15.96
N TYR A 76 23.74 -5.02 -15.60
CA TYR A 76 22.35 -5.44 -15.39
C TYR A 76 21.76 -4.80 -14.13
N MET A 77 22.56 -4.60 -13.08
CA MET A 77 22.14 -3.85 -11.90
C MET A 77 21.82 -2.39 -12.24
N GLU A 78 22.65 -1.74 -13.07
CA GLU A 78 22.37 -0.39 -13.58
C GLU A 78 21.08 -0.36 -14.42
N PHE A 79 20.92 -1.31 -15.34
CA PHE A 79 19.71 -1.47 -16.14
C PHE A 79 18.44 -1.66 -15.28
N PHE A 80 18.52 -2.43 -14.19
CA PHE A 80 17.41 -2.56 -13.25
C PHE A 80 17.07 -1.25 -12.54
N GLY A 81 18.07 -0.41 -12.27
CA GLY A 81 17.86 0.93 -11.73
C GLY A 81 17.06 1.81 -12.69
N GLU A 82 17.41 1.81 -13.97
CA GLU A 82 16.70 2.56 -15.02
C GLU A 82 15.26 2.05 -15.20
N CYS A 83 15.09 0.73 -15.28
CA CYS A 83 13.77 0.10 -15.40
C CYS A 83 12.88 0.43 -14.20
N PHE A 84 13.44 0.50 -12.99
CA PHE A 84 12.67 0.86 -11.80
C PHE A 84 12.07 2.25 -11.90
N VAL A 85 12.81 3.26 -12.38
CA VAL A 85 12.29 4.62 -12.51
C VAL A 85 11.16 4.68 -13.56
N ARG A 86 11.30 3.98 -14.69
CA ARG A 86 10.25 3.86 -15.71
C ARG A 86 8.99 3.17 -15.17
N PHE A 87 9.18 2.07 -14.46
CA PHE A 87 8.09 1.35 -13.81
C PHE A 87 7.39 2.21 -12.75
N PHE A 88 8.15 2.92 -11.92
CA PHE A 88 7.63 3.79 -10.88
C PHE A 88 6.80 4.97 -11.46
N THR A 89 7.19 5.45 -12.64
CA THR A 89 6.43 6.45 -13.42
C THR A 89 5.06 5.91 -13.83
N ASN A 90 4.96 4.65 -14.28
CA ASN A 90 3.69 4.02 -14.66
C ASN A 90 2.71 3.88 -13.48
N TYR A 91 3.21 3.78 -12.24
CA TYR A 91 2.37 3.73 -11.02
C TYR A 91 1.83 5.11 -10.59
N GLY A 92 2.08 6.17 -11.38
CA GLY A 92 1.58 7.51 -11.12
C GLY A 92 2.43 8.34 -10.15
N TYR A 93 3.61 7.84 -9.76
CA TYR A 93 4.55 8.57 -8.92
C TYR A 93 5.37 9.64 -9.69
N ASP A 94 5.23 9.74 -11.01
CA ASP A 94 5.81 10.82 -11.85
C ASP A 94 5.57 12.20 -11.25
N LYS A 95 4.33 12.47 -10.84
CA LYS A 95 3.94 13.77 -10.29
C LYS A 95 4.74 14.12 -9.03
N ILE A 96 5.00 13.14 -8.17
CA ILE A 96 5.76 13.35 -6.93
C ILE A 96 7.24 13.62 -7.25
N LEU A 97 7.82 12.86 -8.18
CA LEU A 97 9.20 13.05 -8.62
C LEU A 97 9.42 14.40 -9.30
N ARG A 98 8.45 14.87 -10.11
CA ARG A 98 8.48 16.18 -10.76
C ARG A 98 8.30 17.35 -9.79
N VAL A 99 7.54 17.16 -8.71
CA VAL A 99 7.33 18.18 -7.67
C VAL A 99 8.53 18.27 -6.72
N ALA A 100 9.33 17.21 -6.60
CA ALA A 100 10.44 17.11 -5.66
C ALA A 100 11.53 18.19 -5.87
N GLY A 101 11.79 18.59 -7.11
CA GLY A 101 12.81 19.60 -7.42
C GLY A 101 12.52 20.33 -8.72
N ARG A 102 12.82 21.63 -8.78
CA ARG A 102 12.82 22.39 -10.04
C ARG A 102 14.03 22.06 -10.90
N TYR A 103 15.13 21.73 -10.24
CA TYR A 103 16.39 21.34 -10.84
C TYR A 103 16.88 20.03 -10.22
N PHE A 104 17.73 19.31 -10.95
CA PHE A 104 18.29 18.05 -10.48
C PHE A 104 19.03 18.18 -9.14
N ARG A 105 19.69 19.31 -8.88
CA ARG A 105 20.29 19.61 -7.57
C ARG A 105 19.27 19.59 -6.42
N ASP A 106 18.14 20.29 -6.59
CA ASP A 106 17.10 20.36 -5.55
C ASP A 106 16.51 18.97 -5.31
N PHE A 107 16.36 18.19 -6.39
CA PHE A 107 15.95 16.80 -6.31
C PHE A 107 16.89 15.98 -5.42
N LEU A 108 18.21 16.05 -5.61
CA LEU A 108 19.19 15.33 -4.77
C LEU A 108 19.06 15.66 -3.27
N HIS A 109 18.73 16.91 -2.92
CA HIS A 109 18.44 17.30 -1.53
C HIS A 109 17.12 16.75 -0.99
N SER A 110 16.15 16.52 -1.87
CA SER A 110 14.80 16.08 -1.51
C SER A 110 14.62 14.56 -1.46
N ILE A 111 15.60 13.75 -1.90
CA ILE A 111 15.47 12.28 -1.99
C ILE A 111 15.04 11.66 -0.65
N ASP A 112 15.64 12.10 0.46
CA ASP A 112 15.27 11.58 1.79
C ASP A 112 13.82 11.93 2.16
N GLN A 113 13.31 13.09 1.74
CA GLN A 113 11.91 13.48 1.96
C GLN A 113 10.96 12.63 1.11
N LEU A 114 11.35 12.33 -0.12
CA LEU A 114 10.62 11.41 -0.99
C LEU A 114 10.55 10.02 -0.38
N HIS A 115 11.65 9.49 0.15
CA HIS A 115 11.66 8.21 0.84
C HIS A 115 10.80 8.17 2.11
N ASP A 116 10.73 9.28 2.85
CA ASP A 116 9.79 9.39 3.97
C ASP A 116 8.33 9.39 3.48
N SER A 117 8.05 10.03 2.34
CA SER A 117 6.70 10.03 1.76
C SER A 117 6.28 8.64 1.27
N THR A 118 7.19 7.89 0.64
CA THR A 118 6.88 6.54 0.15
C THR A 118 6.75 5.52 1.29
N ARG A 119 7.27 5.83 2.47
CA ARG A 119 7.06 5.01 3.67
C ARG A 119 5.58 4.96 4.10
N PHE A 120 4.75 5.94 3.75
CA PHE A 120 3.31 5.85 3.97
C PHE A 120 2.68 4.68 3.19
N SER A 121 3.09 4.50 1.93
CA SER A 121 2.70 3.34 1.11
C SER A 121 3.41 2.05 1.54
N PHE A 122 4.65 2.15 2.01
CA PHE A 122 5.52 1.02 2.39
C PHE A 122 6.06 1.17 3.84
N PRO A 123 5.26 0.84 4.88
CA PRO A 123 5.58 1.18 6.28
C PRO A 123 6.89 0.61 6.84
N LYS A 124 7.28 -0.59 6.37
CA LYS A 124 8.49 -1.29 6.82
C LYS A 124 9.69 -1.09 5.89
N MET A 125 9.61 -0.14 4.95
CA MET A 125 10.71 0.20 4.07
C MET A 125 11.88 0.75 4.87
N LYS A 126 13.05 0.13 4.70
CA LYS A 126 14.33 0.62 5.19
C LYS A 126 14.98 1.43 4.08
N SER A 127 14.69 2.72 4.04
CA SER A 127 15.22 3.62 3.02
C SER A 127 16.71 3.90 3.23
N PRO A 128 17.50 4.03 2.16
CA PRO A 128 18.86 4.56 2.26
C PRO A 128 18.83 6.05 2.60
N LEU A 129 19.93 6.55 3.14
CA LEU A 129 20.13 7.97 3.43
C LEU A 129 21.00 8.60 2.33
N PHE A 130 20.56 9.75 1.83
CA PHE A 130 21.21 10.53 0.78
C PHE A 130 21.54 11.93 1.30
N HIS A 131 22.82 12.29 1.30
CA HIS A 131 23.27 13.59 1.76
C HIS A 131 24.22 14.22 0.77
N VAL A 132 23.94 15.46 0.36
CA VAL A 132 24.87 16.25 -0.44
C VAL A 132 25.91 16.89 0.50
N ILE A 133 27.19 16.62 0.26
CA ILE A 133 28.30 17.17 1.06
C ILE A 133 28.81 18.46 0.41
N GLU A 134 29.15 18.37 -0.88
CA GLU A 134 29.79 19.45 -1.63
C GLU A 134 29.03 19.71 -2.93
N GLU A 135 28.97 20.99 -3.31
CA GLU A 135 28.32 21.45 -4.53
C GLU A 135 29.31 22.33 -5.30
N ASP A 136 29.54 21.96 -6.55
CA ASP A 136 30.38 22.71 -7.47
C ASP A 136 29.55 23.16 -8.69
N GLU A 137 30.16 24.00 -9.54
CA GLU A 137 29.58 24.39 -10.82
C GLU A 137 29.42 23.22 -11.80
N HIS A 138 30.25 22.18 -11.64
CA HIS A 138 30.31 21.03 -12.55
C HIS A 138 29.67 19.77 -11.95
N GLY A 139 29.08 19.84 -10.76
CA GLY A 139 28.48 18.67 -10.13
C GLY A 139 28.31 18.74 -8.63
N VAL A 140 28.00 17.59 -8.04
CA VAL A 140 27.70 17.43 -6.61
C VAL A 140 28.38 16.17 -6.07
N VAL A 141 28.86 16.23 -4.83
CA VAL A 141 29.30 15.04 -4.09
C VAL A 141 28.16 14.56 -3.21
N LEU A 142 27.64 13.38 -3.53
CA LEU A 142 26.53 12.72 -2.87
C LEU A 142 27.06 11.58 -1.97
N HIS A 143 26.67 11.61 -0.72
CA HIS A 143 26.97 10.62 0.28
C HIS A 143 25.79 9.70 0.49
N TYR A 144 26.02 8.41 0.25
CA TYR A 144 25.05 7.34 0.36
C TYR A 144 25.37 6.44 1.55
N LYS A 145 24.40 6.24 2.45
CA LYS A 145 24.49 5.28 3.56
C LYS A 145 23.33 4.31 3.50
N SER A 146 23.61 3.02 3.47
CA SER A 146 22.60 1.96 3.43
C SER A 146 22.98 0.77 4.29
N LYS A 147 21.98 0.01 4.71
CA LYS A 147 22.18 -1.31 5.35
C LYS A 147 22.38 -2.42 4.33
N ARG A 148 22.00 -2.18 3.07
CA ARG A 148 22.09 -3.15 1.97
C ARG A 148 23.43 -3.03 1.26
N ARG A 149 23.97 -4.17 0.82
CA ARG A 149 25.23 -4.28 0.05
C ARG A 149 24.92 -4.51 -1.44
N GLY A 150 25.85 -4.19 -2.33
CA GLY A 150 25.74 -4.48 -3.77
C GLY A 150 24.81 -3.58 -4.59
N PHE A 151 24.02 -2.70 -3.98
CA PHE A 151 23.09 -1.80 -4.68
C PHE A 151 23.73 -0.52 -5.27
N GLN A 152 25.06 -0.47 -5.40
CA GLN A 152 25.76 0.72 -5.88
C GLN A 152 25.42 1.05 -7.35
N CYS A 153 25.54 0.06 -8.24
CA CYS A 153 25.28 0.21 -9.67
C CYS A 153 23.79 0.45 -9.93
N TYR A 154 22.93 -0.15 -9.11
CA TYR A 154 21.50 0.05 -9.14
C TYR A 154 21.11 1.53 -8.94
N ILE A 155 21.75 2.22 -7.98
CA ILE A 155 21.48 3.65 -7.73
C ILE A 155 22.02 4.53 -8.85
N ILE A 156 23.16 4.17 -9.44
CA ILE A 156 23.71 4.90 -10.59
C ILE A 156 22.69 4.89 -11.73
N GLY A 157 22.09 3.74 -12.04
CA GLY A 157 21.03 3.63 -13.06
C GLY A 157 19.79 4.45 -12.72
N GLN A 158 19.35 4.43 -11.46
CA GLN A 158 18.23 5.26 -11.01
C GLN A 158 18.49 6.76 -11.17
N LEU A 159 19.69 7.23 -10.79
CA LEU A 159 20.05 8.64 -10.92
C LEU A 159 20.11 9.06 -12.39
N LYS A 160 20.68 8.22 -13.27
CA LYS A 160 20.79 8.49 -14.71
C LYS A 160 19.42 8.61 -15.37
N GLU A 161 18.54 7.65 -15.15
CA GLU A 161 17.19 7.69 -15.71
C GLU A 161 16.38 8.86 -15.14
N CYS A 162 16.50 9.17 -13.85
CA CYS A 162 15.84 10.34 -13.26
C CYS A 162 16.30 11.66 -13.90
N ALA A 163 17.61 11.82 -14.14
CA ALA A 163 18.14 13.02 -14.77
C ALA A 163 17.69 13.16 -16.23
N SER A 164 17.77 12.08 -17.00
CA SER A 164 17.37 12.07 -18.41
C SER A 164 15.85 12.26 -18.58
N SER A 165 15.05 11.50 -17.85
CA SER A 165 13.58 11.47 -18.03
C SER A 165 12.87 12.71 -17.47
N PHE A 166 13.29 13.23 -16.31
CA PHE A 166 12.60 14.35 -15.66
C PHE A 166 13.23 15.72 -15.91
N TYR A 167 14.56 15.77 -16.02
CA TYR A 167 15.31 17.03 -16.13
C TYR A 167 15.96 17.25 -17.50
N ASN A 168 15.98 16.23 -18.36
CA ASN A 168 16.61 16.26 -19.69
C ASN A 168 18.09 16.69 -19.62
N GLU A 169 18.80 16.21 -18.59
CA GLU A 169 20.22 16.44 -18.35
C GLU A 169 20.97 15.10 -18.39
N GLU A 170 22.12 15.07 -19.08
CA GLU A 170 23.01 13.91 -19.06
C GLU A 170 23.96 14.01 -17.87
N ILE A 171 23.96 12.98 -17.03
CA ILE A 171 24.79 12.95 -15.82
C ILE A 171 25.86 11.87 -15.92
N TYR A 172 27.04 12.18 -15.36
CA TYR A 172 28.11 11.21 -15.19
C TYR A 172 28.33 10.96 -13.70
N VAL A 173 28.15 9.71 -13.26
CA VAL A 173 28.34 9.32 -11.86
C VAL A 173 29.64 8.53 -11.72
N ARG A 174 30.54 9.01 -10.86
CA ARG A 174 31.79 8.33 -10.47
C ARG A 174 31.74 7.95 -9.00
N VAL A 175 32.25 6.78 -8.66
CA VAL A 175 32.42 6.37 -7.26
C VAL A 175 33.78 6.88 -6.78
N LYS A 176 33.82 7.70 -5.72
CA LYS A 176 35.06 8.18 -5.10
C LYS A 176 35.57 7.21 -4.05
N ASP A 177 34.71 6.82 -3.12
CA ASP A 177 35.02 5.91 -2.02
C ASP A 177 33.89 4.91 -1.81
N ASP A 178 34.25 3.65 -1.55
CA ASP A 178 33.35 2.59 -1.09
C ASP A 178 33.90 2.01 0.21
N ILE A 179 33.14 2.18 1.30
CA ILE A 179 33.43 1.62 2.61
C ILE A 179 32.26 0.71 2.99
N SER A 180 32.45 -0.59 2.83
CA SER A 180 31.49 -1.62 3.24
C SER A 180 31.90 -2.23 4.58
N THR A 181 31.17 -1.87 5.65
CA THR A 181 31.34 -2.44 7.00
C THR A 181 30.33 -3.56 7.25
N ALA A 182 30.52 -4.36 8.32
CA ALA A 182 29.59 -5.41 8.75
C ALA A 182 28.11 -4.95 8.77
N ASP A 183 27.83 -3.74 9.25
CA ASP A 183 26.46 -3.25 9.52
C ASP A 183 25.90 -2.24 8.50
N TYR A 184 26.77 -1.58 7.72
CA TYR A 184 26.35 -0.60 6.72
C TYR A 184 27.39 -0.43 5.61
N THR A 185 26.90 -0.06 4.43
CA THR A 185 27.69 0.36 3.27
C THR A 185 27.59 1.87 3.13
N ARG A 186 28.74 2.52 3.03
CA ARG A 186 28.91 3.96 2.87
C ARG A 186 29.64 4.21 1.55
N ILE A 187 29.00 4.96 0.64
CA ILE A 187 29.54 5.25 -0.68
C ILE A 187 29.52 6.76 -0.93
N LEU A 188 30.61 7.28 -1.49
CA LEU A 188 30.68 8.65 -1.97
C LEU A 188 30.59 8.66 -3.50
N PHE A 189 29.49 9.19 -4.02
CA PHE A 189 29.27 9.42 -5.43
C PHE A 189 29.65 10.84 -5.80
N ARG A 190 30.44 11.01 -6.85
CA ARG A 190 30.60 12.28 -7.55
C ARG A 190 29.67 12.27 -8.76
N VAL A 191 28.67 13.14 -8.76
CA VAL A 191 27.72 13.29 -9.86
C VAL A 191 28.06 14.57 -10.60
N ASP A 192 28.61 14.43 -11.80
CA ASP A 192 28.97 15.55 -12.66
C ASP A 192 27.78 15.90 -13.57
N PHE A 193 27.36 17.17 -13.52
CA PHE A 193 26.28 17.74 -14.33
C PHE A 193 26.45 19.26 -14.43
N ASN A 194 25.88 19.89 -15.45
CA ASN A 194 25.99 21.34 -15.59
C ASN A 194 25.14 22.07 -14.54
N ASN A 195 25.78 22.69 -13.55
CA ASN A 195 25.11 23.35 -12.43
C ASN A 195 25.16 24.88 -12.56
N ASP A 196 24.65 25.41 -13.66
CA ASP A 196 24.61 26.86 -13.96
C ASP A 196 23.84 27.70 -12.90
N ILE A 197 23.06 27.05 -12.05
CA ILE A 197 22.26 27.71 -11.00
C ILE A 197 23.14 28.19 -9.85
N VAL A 198 24.24 27.51 -9.52
CA VAL A 198 25.17 27.98 -8.48
C VAL A 198 25.73 29.36 -8.86
N LYS A 199 26.03 29.59 -10.14
CA LYS A 199 26.40 30.92 -10.66
C LYS A 199 25.28 31.95 -10.48
N LYS A 200 24.02 31.57 -10.68
CA LYS A 200 22.86 32.47 -10.55
C LYS A 200 22.50 32.79 -9.09
N VAL A 201 22.60 31.83 -8.19
CA VAL A 201 22.31 32.00 -6.75
C VAL A 201 23.38 32.85 -6.07
N SER A 202 24.67 32.58 -6.35
CA SER A 202 25.77 33.41 -5.87
C SER A 202 25.66 34.85 -6.37
N LYS A 203 25.18 35.08 -7.60
CA LYS A 203 24.91 36.42 -8.14
C LYS A 203 23.67 37.11 -7.51
N ARG A 204 22.63 36.36 -7.16
CA ARG A 204 21.41 36.93 -6.53
C ARG A 204 21.62 37.35 -5.08
N LEU A 205 22.47 36.65 -4.32
CA LEU A 205 22.81 37.00 -2.93
C LEU A 205 23.47 38.39 -2.81
N ILE A 206 24.15 38.86 -3.86
CA ILE A 206 24.83 40.16 -3.89
C ILE A 206 23.83 41.33 -4.01
N ASN A 207 22.63 41.10 -4.55
CA ASN A 207 21.66 42.15 -4.89
C ASN A 207 20.43 42.23 -3.98
N VAL A 208 20.42 41.52 -2.84
CA VAL A 208 19.30 41.64 -1.89
C VAL A 208 19.52 42.92 -1.06
N PRO A 209 18.60 43.90 -1.09
CA PRO A 209 18.69 45.04 -0.19
C PRO A 209 18.68 44.55 1.26
N THR A 210 19.61 45.05 2.08
CA THR A 210 19.70 44.71 3.50
C THR A 210 18.37 45.04 4.17
N LEU A 211 17.63 43.99 4.52
CA LEU A 211 16.39 44.11 5.29
C LEU A 211 16.73 44.64 6.69
N PRO A 212 15.83 45.41 7.33
CA PRO A 212 16.05 45.87 8.70
C PRO A 212 16.16 44.68 9.66
N ASP A 213 17.07 44.81 10.64
CA ASP A 213 17.33 43.78 11.63
C ASP A 213 16.10 43.52 12.51
N ILE A 214 15.80 42.24 12.73
CA ILE A 214 14.67 41.81 13.58
C ILE A 214 15.16 41.73 15.02
N THR A 215 14.37 42.26 15.96
CA THR A 215 14.66 42.10 17.39
C THR A 215 14.57 40.63 17.82
N SER A 216 15.50 40.19 18.67
CA SER A 216 15.58 38.80 19.16
C SER A 216 14.28 38.34 19.83
N GLY A 217 13.62 39.22 20.60
CA GLY A 217 12.33 38.93 21.22
C GLY A 217 11.21 38.64 20.22
N THR A 218 11.20 39.34 19.08
CA THR A 218 10.24 39.06 18.00
C THR A 218 10.54 37.73 17.33
N PHE A 219 11.82 37.42 17.09
CA PHE A 219 12.23 36.16 16.50
C PHE A 219 11.79 34.94 17.33
N PHE A 220 12.01 34.95 18.65
CA PHE A 220 11.59 33.85 19.53
C PHE A 220 10.08 33.76 19.74
N ARG A 221 9.35 34.88 19.58
CA ARG A 221 7.89 34.87 19.58
C ARG A 221 7.33 34.29 18.28
N VAL A 222 7.98 34.59 17.16
CA VAL A 222 7.64 33.97 15.88
C VAL A 222 7.89 32.48 16.03
N PHE A 223 9.11 32.02 16.33
CA PHE A 223 9.47 30.60 16.39
C PHE A 223 9.50 30.03 17.83
N PRO A 224 8.42 29.41 18.33
CA PRO A 224 8.35 28.91 19.70
C PRO A 224 9.03 27.54 19.88
N PHE A 225 9.29 26.81 18.78
CA PHE A 225 10.03 25.55 18.75
C PHE A 225 11.45 25.73 18.19
N CYS A 226 12.21 26.65 18.80
CA CYS A 226 13.61 26.89 18.43
C CYS A 226 14.58 26.49 19.54
N ILE A 227 15.77 26.01 19.18
CA ILE A 227 16.88 25.76 20.10
C ILE A 227 18.13 26.48 19.57
N LEU A 228 18.74 27.35 20.40
CA LEU A 228 20.02 27.99 20.10
C LEU A 228 21.16 27.19 20.71
N ILE A 229 22.16 26.87 19.89
CA ILE A 229 23.32 26.05 20.24
C ILE A 229 24.59 26.87 20.02
N ASP A 230 25.41 26.94 21.06
CA ASP A 230 26.72 27.59 21.09
C ASP A 230 27.82 26.69 20.47
N PRO A 231 28.99 27.23 20.03
CA PRO A 231 30.08 26.42 19.50
C PRO A 231 30.59 25.31 20.44
N SER A 232 30.40 25.52 21.75
CA SER A 232 30.67 24.52 22.79
C SER A 232 29.64 23.39 22.88
N MET A 233 28.67 23.31 21.95
CA MET A 233 27.56 22.35 21.93
C MET A 233 26.60 22.46 23.12
N ARG A 234 26.53 23.66 23.71
CA ARG A 234 25.64 23.99 24.83
C ARG A 234 24.41 24.72 24.35
N ILE A 235 23.29 24.46 25.01
CA ILE A 235 22.05 25.17 24.71
C ILE A 235 22.10 26.56 25.37
N TYR A 236 22.00 27.60 24.54
CA TYR A 236 21.96 28.99 24.98
C TYR A 236 20.52 29.46 25.25
N HIS A 237 19.59 29.12 24.34
CA HIS A 237 18.19 29.51 24.45
C HIS A 237 17.26 28.43 23.90
N VAL A 238 16.07 28.36 24.49
CA VAL A 238 14.98 27.47 24.06
C VAL A 238 13.70 28.28 23.95
N GLY A 239 12.95 28.03 22.87
CA GLY A 239 11.68 28.70 22.61
C GLY A 239 10.60 28.36 23.66
N LYS A 240 9.57 29.21 23.72
CA LYS A 240 8.55 29.18 24.79
C LYS A 240 7.77 27.85 24.83
N SER A 241 7.37 27.30 23.68
CA SER A 241 6.60 26.05 23.65
C SER A 241 7.43 24.86 24.12
N ILE A 242 8.73 24.81 23.78
CA ILE A 242 9.61 23.76 24.31
C ILE A 242 9.80 23.93 25.81
N LYS A 243 9.98 25.16 26.32
CA LYS A 243 10.10 25.41 27.77
C LYS A 243 8.86 24.93 28.54
N ASN A 244 7.67 25.25 28.05
CA ASN A 244 6.40 24.86 28.69
C ASN A 244 6.21 23.33 28.81
N LEU A 245 6.85 22.55 27.94
CA LEU A 245 6.74 21.09 27.92
C LEU A 245 7.53 20.40 29.04
N PHE A 246 8.55 21.07 29.58
CA PHE A 246 9.37 20.53 30.66
C PHE A 246 9.05 21.25 31.96
N SER A 247 9.05 20.51 33.07
CA SER A 247 8.63 21.03 34.38
C SER A 247 9.60 22.07 34.97
N ASP A 248 10.88 22.06 34.57
CA ASP A 248 11.92 22.91 35.12
C ASP A 248 12.52 23.87 34.07
N ASP A 249 12.26 25.16 34.26
CA ASP A 249 12.75 26.25 33.38
C ASP A 249 14.29 26.36 33.34
N THR A 250 15.00 25.78 34.32
CA THR A 250 16.46 25.87 34.48
C THR A 250 17.23 24.72 33.83
N LEU A 251 16.55 23.72 33.25
CA LEU A 251 17.20 22.53 32.68
C LEU A 251 18.07 22.83 31.45
N PHE A 252 17.75 23.89 30.71
CA PHE A 252 18.31 24.12 29.38
C PHE A 252 19.57 24.98 29.36
N SER A 253 19.69 25.94 30.28
CA SER A 253 20.77 26.93 30.24
C SER A 253 22.13 26.29 30.57
N GLY A 254 22.99 26.14 29.57
CA GLY A 254 24.38 25.71 29.75
C GLY A 254 24.64 24.20 29.77
N ARG A 255 23.61 23.36 29.60
CA ARG A 255 23.79 21.91 29.44
C ARG A 255 24.15 21.53 28.01
N TYR A 256 24.81 20.37 27.85
CA TYR A 256 25.15 19.84 26.53
C TYR A 256 23.90 19.30 25.82
N LEU A 257 23.80 19.57 24.52
CA LEU A 257 22.70 19.08 23.68
C LEU A 257 22.58 17.53 23.74
N LYS A 258 23.72 16.83 23.82
CA LYS A 258 23.82 15.36 23.86
C LYS A 258 23.11 14.72 25.06
N ASP A 259 23.01 15.45 26.17
CA ASP A 259 22.43 14.94 27.41
C ASP A 259 20.90 15.01 27.37
N LEU A 260 20.36 16.02 26.68
CA LEU A 260 18.93 16.31 26.63
C LEU A 260 18.26 15.66 25.42
N PHE A 261 18.93 15.67 24.27
CA PHE A 261 18.37 15.20 23.00
C PHE A 261 19.24 14.13 22.35
N GLN A 262 18.58 13.13 21.76
CA GLN A 262 19.18 12.16 20.86
C GLN A 262 18.82 12.52 19.42
N ILE A 263 19.81 12.64 18.54
CA ILE A 263 19.55 12.80 17.11
C ILE A 263 19.24 11.42 16.53
N ILE A 264 18.03 11.24 16.02
CA ILE A 264 17.63 10.02 15.29
C ILE A 264 18.13 10.09 13.86
N ARG A 265 18.08 11.29 13.25
CA ARG A 265 18.53 11.53 11.87
C ARG A 265 19.22 12.89 11.73
N PRO A 266 20.34 12.96 10.99
CA PRO A 266 21.17 11.84 10.54
C PRO A 266 21.96 11.22 11.71
N ASP A 267 22.26 9.92 11.63
CA ASP A 267 23.05 9.17 12.62
C ASP A 267 24.54 9.55 12.50
N ILE A 268 24.88 10.72 13.08
CA ILE A 268 26.20 11.35 13.03
C ILE A 268 26.63 11.73 14.45
N LEU A 269 27.94 11.59 14.71
CA LEU A 269 28.55 12.10 15.93
C LEU A 269 28.49 13.64 15.94
N LEU A 270 27.86 14.17 16.99
CA LEU A 270 27.71 15.60 17.27
C LEU A 270 29.08 16.26 17.50
N GLU A 271 29.62 16.84 16.43
CA GLU A 271 30.79 17.73 16.41
C GLU A 271 30.41 19.03 15.70
N TRP A 272 30.91 20.16 16.21
CA TRP A 272 30.57 21.50 15.71
C TRP A 272 30.92 21.70 14.23
N GLU A 273 32.10 21.24 13.83
CA GLU A 273 32.59 21.35 12.44
C GLU A 273 31.69 20.58 11.46
N LYS A 274 31.22 19.40 11.88
CA LYS A 274 30.25 18.62 11.11
C LYS A 274 28.90 19.33 11.01
N LEU A 275 28.41 19.95 12.08
CA LEU A 275 27.14 20.70 12.00
C LEU A 275 27.21 21.89 11.03
N LEU A 276 28.36 22.57 10.98
CA LEU A 276 28.60 23.66 10.03
C LEU A 276 28.62 23.19 8.57
N SER A 277 29.26 22.04 8.28
CA SER A 277 29.31 21.51 6.92
C SER A 277 27.94 21.01 6.42
N TYR A 278 27.13 20.44 7.32
CA TYR A 278 25.81 19.89 7.00
C TYR A 278 24.66 20.91 7.06
N GLY A 279 24.87 22.08 7.67
CA GLY A 279 23.84 23.01 8.12
C GLY A 279 23.06 23.78 7.05
N ARG A 280 23.15 23.43 5.75
CA ARG A 280 22.39 24.15 4.70
C ARG A 280 21.11 23.46 4.25
N HIS A 281 21.04 22.13 4.22
CA HIS A 281 19.89 21.43 3.63
C HIS A 281 19.43 20.16 4.36
N ILE A 282 20.16 19.69 5.38
CA ILE A 282 19.77 18.45 6.09
C ILE A 282 18.64 18.74 7.08
N VAL A 283 17.62 17.87 7.05
CA VAL A 283 16.55 17.84 8.05
C VAL A 283 16.98 16.96 9.22
N PHE A 284 17.09 17.55 10.39
CA PHE A 284 17.43 16.87 11.63
C PHE A 284 16.15 16.44 12.35
N VAL A 285 16.17 15.22 12.89
CA VAL A 285 15.12 14.72 13.78
C VAL A 285 15.74 14.41 15.13
N MET A 286 15.29 15.12 16.16
CA MET A 286 15.73 14.96 17.55
C MET A 286 14.62 14.36 18.39
N GLU A 287 14.96 13.48 19.31
CA GLU A 287 14.06 12.92 20.33
C GLU A 287 14.56 13.30 21.72
N SER A 288 13.65 13.76 22.58
CA SER A 288 13.97 14.07 23.98
C SER A 288 14.27 12.79 24.76
N LYS A 289 15.34 12.81 25.56
CA LYS A 289 15.65 11.74 26.53
C LYS A 289 14.94 11.94 27.86
N ILE A 290 14.52 13.17 28.17
CA ILE A 290 13.90 13.54 29.44
C ILE A 290 12.39 13.34 29.36
N PRO A 291 11.76 12.76 30.40
CA PRO A 291 10.30 12.67 30.50
C PRO A 291 9.65 14.06 30.50
N LEU A 292 8.61 14.20 29.69
CA LEU A 292 7.78 15.40 29.65
C LEU A 292 6.93 15.54 30.91
N ARG A 293 6.42 16.75 31.16
CA ARG A 293 5.45 16.99 32.23
C ARG A 293 4.20 16.12 31.99
N PRO A 294 3.72 15.34 32.97
CA PRO A 294 2.49 14.59 32.81
C PRO A 294 1.31 15.55 32.68
N ALA A 295 0.60 15.51 31.56
CA ALA A 295 -0.68 16.16 31.41
C ALA A 295 -1.70 15.53 32.39
N VAL A 296 -2.56 16.37 32.96
CA VAL A 296 -3.54 16.01 33.99
C VAL A 296 -4.50 14.92 33.47
N SER A 297 -4.47 13.76 34.14
CA SER A 297 -5.48 12.68 34.17
C SER A 297 -6.30 12.42 32.90
N THR A 298 -6.02 11.32 32.20
CA THR A 298 -7.09 10.36 31.87
C THR A 298 -6.53 8.97 31.58
N LEU A 299 -7.34 8.00 31.98
CA LEU A 299 -7.19 6.57 31.89
C LEU A 299 -6.66 6.11 30.53
N HIS A 300 -5.40 5.66 30.47
CA HIS A 300 -5.03 4.36 29.90
C HIS A 300 -3.56 4.13 30.24
N LYS A 301 -3.30 3.01 30.92
CA LYS A 301 -1.96 2.53 31.24
C LYS A 301 -1.23 2.23 29.93
N ASN A 302 -0.46 3.19 29.42
CA ASN A 302 0.73 2.90 28.64
C ASN A 302 1.91 3.56 29.36
N THR A 303 2.69 2.72 30.03
CA THR A 303 3.95 3.02 30.72
C THR A 303 5.06 3.29 29.71
N GLY A 304 4.88 4.34 28.90
CA GLY A 304 5.94 4.92 28.09
C GLY A 304 6.27 6.29 28.67
N ILE A 305 7.55 6.55 28.91
CA ILE A 305 8.01 7.93 29.08
C ILE A 305 7.60 8.68 27.81
N ALA A 306 6.67 9.64 27.91
CA ALA A 306 6.28 10.45 26.77
C ALA A 306 7.50 11.27 26.34
N THR A 307 8.08 10.94 25.19
CA THR A 307 9.18 11.68 24.56
C THR A 307 8.62 12.47 23.38
N ILE A 308 9.14 13.67 23.19
CA ILE A 308 8.80 14.49 22.02
C ILE A 308 9.84 14.30 20.92
N ARG A 309 9.37 14.19 19.68
CA ARG A 309 10.21 14.22 18.47
C ARG A 309 10.07 15.57 17.77
N LEU A 310 11.19 16.25 17.59
CA LEU A 310 11.30 17.53 16.90
C LEU A 310 11.99 17.32 15.57
N LYS A 311 11.33 17.70 14.47
CA LYS A 311 11.89 17.68 13.12
C LYS A 311 12.14 19.10 12.68
N GLY A 312 13.32 19.37 12.13
CA GLY A 312 13.72 20.74 11.83
C GLY A 312 15.00 20.86 11.04
N GLN A 313 15.39 22.10 10.76
CA GLN A 313 16.67 22.41 10.12
C GLN A 313 17.56 23.17 11.10
N MET A 314 18.85 22.85 11.06
CA MET A 314 19.88 23.64 11.73
C MET A 314 20.37 24.71 10.76
N LYS A 315 20.41 25.97 11.18
CA LYS A 315 20.96 27.08 10.40
C LYS A 315 21.99 27.81 11.23
N PHE A 316 23.16 28.01 10.64
CA PHE A 316 24.22 28.80 11.25
C PHE A 316 23.95 30.30 11.03
N ILE A 317 23.91 31.07 12.12
CA ILE A 317 23.77 32.52 12.08
C ILE A 317 25.13 33.14 12.36
N THR A 318 25.69 33.82 11.35
CA THR A 318 27.01 34.44 11.40
C THR A 318 27.09 35.56 12.43
N THR A 319 26.03 36.35 12.64
CA THR A 319 25.99 37.47 13.59
C THR A 319 26.09 37.01 15.05
N TRP A 320 25.56 35.83 15.37
CA TRP A 320 25.59 35.27 16.71
C TRP A 320 26.70 34.24 16.91
N ASN A 321 27.33 33.78 15.81
CA ASN A 321 28.23 32.63 15.81
C ASN A 321 27.61 31.38 16.48
N MET A 322 26.31 31.20 16.28
CA MET A 322 25.51 30.13 16.89
C MET A 322 24.71 29.39 15.83
N VAL A 323 24.38 28.13 16.12
CA VAL A 323 23.49 27.32 15.30
C VAL A 323 22.08 27.38 15.89
N VAL A 324 21.11 27.76 15.06
CA VAL A 324 19.68 27.74 15.40
C VAL A 324 19.05 26.50 14.83
N PHE A 325 18.50 25.66 15.68
CA PHE A 325 17.62 24.57 15.28
C PHE A 325 16.18 25.09 15.23
N LEU A 326 15.66 25.29 14.02
CA LEU A 326 14.28 25.65 13.76
C LEU A 326 13.50 24.36 13.55
N SER A 327 12.61 24.04 14.48
CA SER A 327 11.91 22.76 14.50
C SER A 327 10.41 22.92 14.62
N HIS A 328 9.72 21.83 14.31
CA HIS A 328 8.32 21.61 14.64
C HIS A 328 8.18 20.23 15.27
N PRO A 329 7.20 20.02 16.16
CA PRO A 329 6.91 18.70 16.69
C PRO A 329 6.36 17.81 15.58
N VAL A 330 6.78 16.54 15.57
CA VAL A 330 6.20 15.52 14.69
C VAL A 330 5.06 14.86 15.46
N LEU A 331 3.82 15.20 15.08
CA LEU A 331 2.60 14.72 15.71
C LEU A 331 1.76 13.99 14.65
N SER A 332 1.30 12.78 14.96
CA SER A 332 0.46 12.00 14.05
C SER A 332 -1.02 12.06 14.45
N THR A 333 -1.29 12.11 15.76
CA THR A 333 -2.64 12.01 16.32
C THR A 333 -2.87 13.06 17.41
N THR A 334 -4.10 13.54 17.55
CA THR A 334 -4.49 14.42 18.65
C THR A 334 -4.30 13.79 20.03
N GLU A 335 -4.41 12.46 20.11
CA GLU A 335 -4.12 11.69 21.33
C GLU A 335 -2.66 11.82 21.76
N GLU A 336 -1.71 11.82 20.81
CA GLU A 336 -0.30 12.06 21.09
C GLU A 336 -0.06 13.50 21.56
N MET A 337 -0.80 14.46 21.00
CA MET A 337 -0.70 15.86 21.41
C MET A 337 -1.14 16.05 22.87
N VAL A 338 -2.22 15.37 23.28
CA VAL A 338 -2.70 15.36 24.67
C VAL A 338 -1.72 14.65 25.60
N SER A 339 -1.15 13.52 25.19
CA SER A 339 -0.20 12.76 26.03
C SER A 339 1.11 13.52 26.27
N ILE A 340 1.55 14.30 25.28
CA ILE A 340 2.71 15.19 25.36
C ILE A 340 2.40 16.47 26.16
N GLY A 341 1.12 16.84 26.29
CA GLY A 341 0.69 18.08 26.95
C GLY A 341 0.82 19.33 26.07
N LEU A 342 0.88 19.16 24.74
CA LEU A 342 0.87 20.26 23.78
C LEU A 342 -0.56 20.76 23.55
N SER A 343 -0.71 22.07 23.41
CA SER A 343 -1.95 22.67 22.93
C SER A 343 -1.85 23.09 21.47
N LEU A 344 -3.00 23.22 20.79
CA LEU A 344 -3.04 23.76 19.43
C LEU A 344 -2.53 25.22 19.37
N HIS A 345 -2.67 25.97 20.47
CA HIS A 345 -2.16 27.34 20.59
C HIS A 345 -0.61 27.41 20.62
N ASP A 346 0.05 26.34 21.06
CA ASP A 346 1.52 26.28 21.09
C ASP A 346 2.12 26.03 19.71
N LEU A 347 1.31 25.57 18.75
CA LEU A 347 1.68 25.38 17.36
C LEU A 347 1.59 26.70 16.60
N ASN A 348 2.54 26.92 15.70
CA ASN A 348 2.52 28.08 14.83
C ASN A 348 1.40 27.97 13.80
N PHE A 349 0.75 29.10 13.51
CA PHE A 349 -0.26 29.17 12.44
C PHE A 349 0.38 29.10 11.05
N TYR A 350 1.61 29.59 10.90
CA TYR A 350 2.34 29.60 9.63
C TYR A 350 3.14 28.30 9.40
N ASP A 351 3.20 27.42 10.40
CA ASP A 351 3.77 26.10 10.25
C ASP A 351 2.66 25.15 9.81
N GLY A 352 2.91 24.39 8.75
CA GLY A 352 1.94 23.43 8.21
C GLY A 352 1.55 22.34 9.23
N SER A 353 2.26 22.21 10.35
CA SER A 353 1.95 21.25 11.41
C SER A 353 0.50 21.33 11.94
N SER A 354 -0.01 22.55 12.16
CA SER A 354 -1.41 22.75 12.60
C SER A 354 -2.41 22.28 11.54
N GLU A 355 -2.17 22.63 10.28
CA GLU A 355 -3.01 22.24 9.15
C GLU A 355 -2.96 20.73 8.89
N ILE A 356 -1.77 20.12 9.00
CA ILE A 356 -1.56 18.67 8.85
C ILE A 356 -2.36 17.91 9.90
N LEU A 357 -2.37 18.34 11.16
CA LEU A 357 -3.15 17.68 12.20
C LEU A 357 -4.65 17.75 11.91
N ILE A 358 -5.16 18.93 11.55
CA ILE A 358 -6.58 19.12 11.23
C ILE A 358 -6.97 18.34 9.98
N SER A 359 -6.15 18.38 8.93
CA SER A 359 -6.34 17.65 7.68
C SER A 359 -6.30 16.14 7.90
N GLY A 360 -5.38 15.64 8.73
CA GLY A 360 -5.31 14.25 9.15
C GLY A 360 -6.61 13.78 9.81
N MET A 361 -7.20 14.60 10.70
CA MET A 361 -8.50 14.31 11.31
C MET A 361 -9.63 14.27 10.29
N GLN A 362 -9.66 15.21 9.33
CA GLN A 362 -10.66 15.25 8.27
C GLN A 362 -10.55 13.99 7.38
N HIS A 363 -9.33 13.64 6.99
CA HIS A 363 -9.07 12.46 6.17
C HIS A 363 -9.46 11.17 6.90
N ALA A 364 -9.11 11.05 8.19
CA ALA A 364 -9.52 9.91 9.00
C ALA A 364 -11.06 9.78 9.08
N ARG A 365 -11.79 10.89 9.25
CA ARG A 365 -13.26 10.90 9.21
C ARG A 365 -13.82 10.52 7.84
N HIS A 366 -13.23 11.01 6.76
CA HIS A 366 -13.65 10.63 5.40
C HIS A 366 -13.41 9.14 5.14
N LEU A 367 -12.28 8.60 5.59
CA LEU A 367 -11.98 7.18 5.47
C LEU A 367 -12.96 6.34 6.28
N GLN A 368 -13.28 6.74 7.51
CA GLN A 368 -14.28 6.07 8.33
C GLN A 368 -15.65 6.07 7.65
N ALA A 369 -16.09 7.21 7.13
CA ALA A 369 -17.36 7.31 6.39
C ALA A 369 -17.37 6.45 5.11
N ALA A 370 -16.21 6.28 4.44
CA ALA A 370 -16.08 5.39 3.30
C ALA A 370 -16.18 3.91 3.70
N ILE A 371 -15.57 3.52 4.82
CA ILE A 371 -15.68 2.18 5.42
C ILE A 371 -17.13 1.88 5.80
N ASP A 372 -17.81 2.80 6.49
CA ASP A 372 -19.22 2.63 6.88
C ASP A 372 -20.12 2.48 5.65
N LYS A 373 -19.86 3.25 4.58
CA LYS A 373 -20.51 3.05 3.28
C LYS A 373 -20.26 1.65 2.75
N GLN A 374 -19.00 1.19 2.70
CA GLN A 374 -18.71 -0.16 2.22
C GLN A 374 -19.45 -1.24 3.02
N HIS A 375 -19.51 -1.13 4.34
CA HIS A 375 -20.28 -2.05 5.18
C HIS A 375 -21.77 -2.03 4.84
N ALA A 376 -22.38 -0.85 4.73
CA ALA A 376 -23.79 -0.74 4.34
C ALA A 376 -24.06 -1.35 2.95
N TRP A 377 -23.14 -1.18 2.01
CA TRP A 377 -23.20 -1.80 0.69
C TRP A 377 -23.07 -3.32 0.75
N ILE A 378 -22.13 -3.85 1.55
CA ILE A 378 -21.98 -5.30 1.76
C ILE A 378 -23.28 -5.88 2.33
N THR A 379 -23.90 -5.24 3.32
CA THR A 379 -25.18 -5.69 3.88
C THR A 379 -26.30 -5.71 2.85
N LYS A 380 -26.39 -4.67 1.99
CA LYS A 380 -27.36 -4.65 0.88
C LYS A 380 -27.12 -5.79 -0.12
N LEU A 381 -25.86 -6.04 -0.48
CA LEU A 381 -25.50 -7.14 -1.37
C LEU A 381 -25.82 -8.51 -0.76
N GLN A 382 -25.61 -8.68 0.55
CA GLN A 382 -26.00 -9.89 1.26
C GLN A 382 -27.51 -10.11 1.21
N HIS A 383 -28.31 -9.08 1.48
CA HIS A 383 -29.77 -9.17 1.40
C HIS A 383 -30.23 -9.56 -0.01
N SER A 384 -29.74 -8.84 -1.03
CA SER A 384 -30.08 -9.13 -2.43
C SER A 384 -29.66 -10.54 -2.85
N ARG A 385 -28.52 -11.05 -2.35
CA ARG A 385 -28.08 -12.43 -2.59
C ARG A 385 -29.06 -13.44 -1.99
N VAL A 386 -29.56 -13.21 -0.78
CA VAL A 386 -30.53 -14.08 -0.11
C VAL A 386 -31.84 -14.10 -0.91
N GLU A 387 -32.37 -12.93 -1.28
CA GLU A 387 -33.57 -12.83 -2.12
C GLU A 387 -33.39 -13.56 -3.45
N LEU A 388 -32.25 -13.37 -4.12
CA LEU A 388 -31.95 -14.04 -5.38
C LEU A 388 -31.87 -15.56 -5.21
N GLN A 389 -31.32 -16.05 -4.09
CA GLN A 389 -31.32 -17.48 -3.77
C GLN A 389 -32.74 -18.02 -3.54
N GLU A 390 -33.60 -17.28 -2.86
CA GLU A 390 -35.00 -17.65 -2.69
C GLU A 390 -35.75 -17.73 -4.02
N TRP A 391 -35.56 -16.73 -4.90
CA TRP A 391 -36.14 -16.72 -6.24
C TRP A 391 -35.62 -17.87 -7.09
N ARG A 392 -34.30 -18.14 -7.07
CA ARG A 392 -33.72 -19.32 -7.73
C ARG A 392 -34.32 -20.62 -7.21
N ARG A 393 -34.52 -20.75 -5.90
CA ARG A 393 -35.13 -21.94 -5.29
C ARG A 393 -36.59 -22.11 -5.73
N LYS A 394 -37.38 -21.03 -5.73
CA LYS A 394 -38.77 -21.04 -6.22
C LYS A 394 -38.82 -21.43 -7.70
N GLY A 395 -37.96 -20.85 -8.53
CA GLY A 395 -37.84 -21.18 -9.95
C GLY A 395 -37.48 -22.65 -10.20
N LYS A 396 -36.47 -23.18 -9.49
CA LYS A 396 -36.10 -24.61 -9.58
C LYS A 396 -37.24 -25.53 -9.14
N ARG A 397 -37.96 -25.18 -8.07
CA ARG A 397 -39.11 -25.98 -7.60
C ARG A 397 -40.22 -26.05 -8.65
N LEU A 398 -40.54 -24.93 -9.30
CA LEU A 398 -41.54 -24.89 -10.37
C LEU A 398 -41.11 -25.69 -11.60
N LEU A 399 -39.84 -25.58 -11.99
CA LEU A 399 -39.32 -26.34 -13.12
C LEU A 399 -39.39 -27.86 -12.87
N TYR A 400 -38.98 -28.30 -11.68
CA TYR A 400 -39.05 -29.72 -11.30
C TYR A 400 -40.48 -30.22 -11.07
N SER A 401 -41.46 -29.34 -10.85
CA SER A 401 -42.88 -29.76 -10.82
C SER A 401 -43.47 -29.99 -12.21
N MET A 402 -42.85 -29.48 -13.27
CA MET A 402 -43.35 -29.62 -14.65
C MET A 402 -42.59 -30.67 -15.46
N ILE A 403 -41.30 -30.87 -15.18
CA ILE A 403 -40.40 -31.70 -16.00
C ILE A 403 -39.51 -32.55 -15.07
N PRO A 404 -39.17 -33.81 -15.41
CA PRO A 404 -38.26 -34.65 -14.62
C PRO A 404 -36.92 -33.96 -14.35
N ARG A 405 -36.32 -34.25 -13.18
CA ARG A 405 -35.11 -33.56 -12.72
C ARG A 405 -33.94 -33.73 -13.68
N HIS A 406 -33.75 -34.93 -14.22
CA HIS A 406 -32.69 -35.20 -15.19
C HIS A 406 -32.80 -34.33 -16.45
N ILE A 407 -33.99 -34.26 -17.05
CA ILE A 407 -34.24 -33.45 -18.25
C ILE A 407 -34.12 -31.95 -17.92
N ALA A 408 -34.65 -31.50 -16.78
CA ALA A 408 -34.55 -30.11 -16.34
C ALA A 408 -33.10 -29.65 -16.12
N GLN A 409 -32.21 -30.53 -15.65
CA GLN A 409 -30.77 -30.25 -15.53
C GLN A 409 -30.10 -30.14 -16.90
N MET A 410 -30.36 -31.09 -17.81
CA MET A 410 -29.80 -31.03 -19.17
C MET A 410 -30.25 -29.79 -19.95
N LEU A 411 -31.49 -29.35 -19.76
CA LEU A 411 -32.00 -28.09 -20.33
C LEU A 411 -31.34 -26.85 -19.71
N GLN A 412 -31.03 -26.87 -18.40
CA GLN A 412 -30.29 -25.77 -17.73
C GLN A 412 -28.84 -25.67 -18.22
N GLU A 413 -28.24 -26.78 -18.60
CA GLU A 413 -26.89 -26.85 -19.19
C GLU A 413 -26.85 -26.41 -20.67
N GLY A 414 -28.03 -26.10 -21.27
CA GLY A 414 -28.14 -25.60 -22.63
C GLY A 414 -28.18 -26.67 -23.71
N VAL A 415 -28.43 -27.94 -23.34
CA VAL A 415 -28.58 -29.03 -24.30
C VAL A 415 -29.89 -28.85 -25.08
N ILE A 416 -29.80 -28.93 -26.41
CA ILE A 416 -30.93 -28.76 -27.32
C ILE A 416 -31.94 -29.90 -27.10
N ALA A 417 -33.22 -29.55 -26.92
CA ALA A 417 -34.29 -30.49 -26.59
C ALA A 417 -34.40 -31.71 -27.52
N ASN A 418 -34.08 -31.56 -28.81
CA ASN A 418 -34.15 -32.65 -29.79
C ASN A 418 -33.13 -33.78 -29.54
N THR A 419 -32.03 -33.50 -28.84
CA THR A 419 -31.02 -34.51 -28.48
C THR A 419 -31.43 -35.30 -27.23
N ILE A 420 -32.45 -34.82 -26.49
CA ILE A 420 -32.94 -35.40 -25.22
C ILE A 420 -34.07 -36.42 -25.48
N CYS A 421 -34.49 -36.62 -26.73
CA CYS A 421 -35.49 -37.62 -27.09
C CYS A 421 -34.95 -39.04 -26.88
N GLU A 422 -35.32 -39.67 -25.76
CA GLU A 422 -34.98 -41.06 -25.44
C GLU A 422 -36.16 -42.00 -25.74
N SER A 423 -35.89 -43.13 -26.40
CA SER A 423 -36.86 -44.20 -26.60
C SER A 423 -36.73 -45.23 -25.48
N HIS A 424 -37.75 -45.35 -24.62
CA HIS A 424 -37.78 -46.35 -23.55
C HIS A 424 -38.49 -47.63 -24.02
N LYS A 425 -37.90 -48.79 -23.75
CA LYS A 425 -38.37 -50.10 -24.26
C LYS A 425 -39.52 -50.71 -23.45
N MET A 426 -39.66 -50.34 -22.18
CA MET A 426 -40.72 -50.85 -21.30
C MET A 426 -41.31 -49.67 -20.52
N ILE A 427 -42.52 -49.28 -20.91
CA ILE A 427 -43.28 -48.19 -20.29
C ILE A 427 -44.69 -48.70 -20.04
N THR A 428 -45.24 -48.39 -18.87
CA THR A 428 -46.65 -48.63 -18.56
C THR A 428 -47.37 -47.30 -18.47
N VAL A 429 -48.43 -47.11 -19.25
CA VAL A 429 -49.24 -45.89 -19.26
C VAL A 429 -50.60 -46.19 -18.63
N LEU A 430 -50.96 -45.42 -17.60
CA LEU A 430 -52.27 -45.44 -16.95
C LEU A 430 -53.13 -44.31 -17.51
N PHE A 431 -54.30 -44.67 -18.02
CA PHE A 431 -55.35 -43.72 -18.37
C PHE A 431 -56.48 -43.85 -17.35
N ALA A 432 -56.73 -42.79 -16.58
CA ALA A 432 -57.88 -42.69 -15.69
C ALA A 432 -58.83 -41.62 -16.22
N TYR A 433 -60.11 -41.94 -16.37
CA TYR A 433 -61.13 -41.00 -16.82
C TYR A 433 -62.30 -40.96 -15.83
N ALA A 434 -62.87 -39.77 -15.64
CA ALA A 434 -64.10 -39.60 -14.89
C ALA A 434 -65.29 -39.96 -15.78
N VAL A 435 -66.07 -40.98 -15.39
CA VAL A 435 -67.30 -41.39 -16.07
C VAL A 435 -68.38 -40.32 -15.83
N ASP A 436 -69.18 -40.01 -16.85
CA ASP A 436 -70.32 -39.07 -16.80
C ASP A 436 -69.99 -37.62 -16.35
N PHE A 437 -68.73 -37.22 -16.47
CA PHE A 437 -68.25 -35.90 -16.04
C PHE A 437 -69.00 -34.72 -16.69
N LYS A 438 -69.47 -34.88 -17.93
CA LYS A 438 -70.25 -33.86 -18.64
C LYS A 438 -71.61 -33.59 -17.98
N GLU A 439 -72.26 -34.61 -17.41
CA GLU A 439 -73.54 -34.43 -16.71
C GLU A 439 -73.35 -33.75 -15.35
N VAL A 440 -72.21 -34.01 -14.71
CA VAL A 440 -71.81 -33.40 -13.43
C VAL A 440 -71.54 -31.90 -13.61
N ILE A 441 -70.87 -31.50 -14.69
CA ILE A 441 -70.64 -30.08 -15.03
C ILE A 441 -71.95 -29.31 -15.22
N GLN A 442 -72.97 -29.93 -15.82
CA GLN A 442 -74.26 -29.29 -16.07
C GLN A 442 -75.08 -29.04 -14.79
N LYS A 443 -74.81 -29.77 -13.71
CA LYS A 443 -75.60 -29.74 -12.46
C LYS A 443 -74.96 -28.90 -11.34
N LEU A 444 -73.65 -28.63 -11.41
CA LEU A 444 -72.89 -27.97 -10.35
C LEU A 444 -72.47 -26.53 -10.72
N GLN A 445 -72.22 -25.71 -9.72
CA GLN A 445 -71.63 -24.38 -9.92
C GLN A 445 -70.15 -24.50 -10.32
N PRO A 446 -69.65 -23.63 -11.21
CA PRO A 446 -68.26 -23.67 -11.67
C PRO A 446 -67.21 -23.66 -10.54
N THR A 447 -67.46 -22.97 -9.44
CA THR A 447 -66.57 -22.93 -8.27
C THR A 447 -66.43 -24.28 -7.60
N ASP A 448 -67.52 -25.01 -7.45
CA ASP A 448 -67.56 -26.30 -6.76
C ASP A 448 -66.93 -27.41 -7.63
N ILE A 449 -67.10 -27.30 -8.95
CA ILE A 449 -66.45 -28.17 -9.93
C ILE A 449 -64.93 -28.05 -9.83
N VAL A 450 -64.39 -26.82 -9.78
CA VAL A 450 -62.93 -26.59 -9.65
C VAL A 450 -62.39 -27.15 -8.34
N VAL A 451 -63.12 -26.99 -7.23
CA VAL A 451 -62.72 -27.56 -5.94
C VAL A 451 -62.69 -29.08 -5.99
N CYS A 452 -63.72 -29.71 -6.59
CA CYS A 452 -63.80 -31.16 -6.73
C CYS A 452 -62.65 -31.73 -7.59
N ILE A 453 -62.38 -31.11 -8.75
CA ILE A 453 -61.27 -31.50 -9.62
C ILE A 453 -59.94 -31.34 -8.88
N ASN A 454 -59.71 -30.22 -8.20
CA ASN A 454 -58.48 -29.99 -7.43
C ASN A 454 -58.28 -31.03 -6.32
N GLN A 455 -59.35 -31.44 -5.64
CA GLN A 455 -59.26 -32.50 -4.62
C GLN A 455 -58.92 -33.85 -5.24
N MET A 456 -59.59 -34.22 -6.34
CA MET A 456 -59.31 -35.46 -7.07
C MET A 456 -57.87 -35.51 -7.57
N VAL A 457 -57.40 -34.44 -8.23
CA VAL A 457 -56.03 -34.32 -8.73
C VAL A 457 -55.03 -34.35 -7.57
N ASN A 458 -55.29 -33.69 -6.45
CA ASN A 458 -54.42 -33.75 -5.28
C ASN A 458 -54.28 -35.16 -4.68
N VAL A 459 -55.34 -35.97 -4.73
CA VAL A 459 -55.27 -37.37 -4.27
C VAL A 459 -54.41 -38.19 -5.23
N PHE A 460 -54.60 -38.02 -6.55
CA PHE A 460 -53.77 -38.68 -7.54
C PHE A 460 -52.31 -38.24 -7.50
N ASP A 461 -52.03 -36.94 -7.34
CA ASP A 461 -50.66 -36.38 -7.24
C ASP A 461 -49.92 -36.95 -6.02
N LYS A 462 -50.60 -37.07 -4.86
CA LYS A 462 -50.03 -37.73 -3.68
C LYS A 462 -49.71 -39.21 -3.92
N CYS A 463 -50.53 -39.89 -4.70
CA CYS A 463 -50.28 -41.28 -5.08
C CYS A 463 -49.09 -41.38 -6.05
N THR A 464 -49.00 -40.50 -7.05
CA THR A 464 -47.87 -40.50 -7.99
C THR A 464 -46.54 -40.17 -7.32
N ASP A 465 -46.52 -39.24 -6.36
CA ASP A 465 -45.32 -38.94 -5.56
C ASP A 465 -44.87 -40.13 -4.71
N LYS A 466 -45.82 -40.91 -4.16
CA LYS A 466 -45.52 -42.07 -3.32
C LYS A 466 -44.94 -43.25 -4.12
N PHE A 467 -45.39 -43.43 -5.35
CA PHE A 467 -45.01 -44.56 -6.20
C PHE A 467 -43.98 -44.19 -7.29
N ASP A 468 -43.43 -42.97 -7.26
CA ASP A 468 -42.46 -42.43 -8.22
C ASP A 468 -42.93 -42.57 -9.69
N VAL A 469 -44.20 -42.26 -9.92
CA VAL A 469 -44.84 -42.33 -11.24
C VAL A 469 -44.92 -40.92 -11.83
N PHE A 470 -44.53 -40.75 -13.10
CA PHE A 470 -44.53 -39.44 -13.74
C PHE A 470 -45.91 -39.08 -14.29
N ARG A 471 -46.43 -37.90 -13.94
CA ARG A 471 -47.69 -37.39 -14.46
C ARG A 471 -47.45 -36.67 -15.80
N LEU A 472 -48.27 -36.95 -16.80
CA LEU A 472 -48.27 -36.20 -18.07
C LEU A 472 -49.33 -35.10 -18.06
N GLU A 473 -49.00 -33.94 -18.63
CA GLU A 473 -49.96 -32.86 -18.84
C GLU A 473 -50.92 -33.21 -19.97
N THR A 474 -52.22 -33.24 -19.66
CA THR A 474 -53.29 -33.50 -20.62
C THR A 474 -54.11 -32.25 -20.86
N LYS A 475 -54.55 -32.04 -22.11
CA LYS A 475 -55.50 -30.97 -22.48
C LYS A 475 -56.96 -31.34 -22.26
N ALA A 476 -57.24 -32.47 -21.59
CA ALA A 476 -58.57 -33.05 -21.52
C ALA A 476 -59.10 -33.01 -20.08
N ASP A 477 -60.18 -32.24 -19.90
CA ASP A 477 -60.77 -31.84 -18.62
C ASP A 477 -61.24 -33.01 -17.72
N SER A 478 -61.27 -34.23 -18.23
CA SER A 478 -61.79 -35.41 -17.55
C SER A 478 -60.84 -36.62 -17.55
N SER A 479 -59.55 -36.44 -17.90
CA SER A 479 -58.60 -37.54 -17.98
C SER A 479 -57.26 -37.24 -17.30
N TYR A 480 -56.84 -38.15 -16.43
CA TYR A 480 -55.55 -38.16 -15.76
C TYR A 480 -54.65 -39.24 -16.40
N ILE A 481 -53.46 -38.84 -16.84
CA ILE A 481 -52.48 -39.76 -17.44
C ILE A 481 -51.24 -39.81 -16.58
N ALA A 482 -50.86 -41.03 -16.19
CA ALA A 482 -49.64 -41.28 -15.43
C ALA A 482 -48.82 -42.36 -16.14
N VAL A 483 -47.50 -42.23 -16.09
CA VAL A 483 -46.57 -43.11 -16.79
C VAL A 483 -45.54 -43.63 -15.81
N ALA A 484 -45.44 -44.96 -15.75
CA ALA A 484 -44.43 -45.67 -14.96
C ALA A 484 -43.37 -46.27 -15.89
N GLY A 485 -42.11 -46.29 -15.43
CA GLY A 485 -40.97 -46.83 -16.19
C GLY A 485 -40.08 -45.78 -16.88
N ILE A 486 -40.41 -44.49 -16.75
CA ILE A 486 -39.50 -43.38 -17.10
C ILE A 486 -38.57 -43.16 -15.89
N GLN A 487 -37.62 -44.06 -15.66
CA GLN A 487 -36.68 -43.92 -14.54
C GLN A 487 -35.66 -42.82 -14.81
N ASP A 488 -35.46 -41.94 -13.82
CA ASP A 488 -34.23 -41.16 -13.69
C ASP A 488 -33.06 -42.14 -13.53
N ARG A 489 -32.16 -42.22 -14.52
CA ARG A 489 -30.96 -43.09 -14.52
C ARG A 489 -30.06 -42.97 -13.27
N LEU A 490 -30.28 -41.96 -12.42
CA LEU A 490 -29.50 -41.71 -11.21
C LEU A 490 -29.94 -42.54 -10.00
N ALA A 491 -31.16 -43.09 -9.95
CA ALA A 491 -31.61 -43.92 -8.82
C ALA A 491 -30.93 -45.31 -8.84
N ASN A 492 -30.79 -45.93 -10.01
CA ASN A 492 -30.18 -47.26 -10.15
C ASN A 492 -28.67 -47.29 -9.89
N ARG A 493 -27.97 -46.15 -9.81
CA ARG A 493 -26.53 -46.13 -9.48
C ARG A 493 -26.24 -46.26 -7.98
N ARG A 494 -27.23 -46.08 -7.09
CA ARG A 494 -27.02 -46.21 -5.63
C ARG A 494 -27.32 -47.60 -5.09
N GLU A 495 -28.12 -48.41 -5.78
CA GLU A 495 -28.43 -49.79 -5.36
C GLU A 495 -27.47 -50.83 -5.95
N SER A 496 -26.59 -50.46 -6.89
CA SER A 496 -25.63 -51.38 -7.50
C SER A 496 -24.25 -51.39 -6.83
N ASP A 497 -24.02 -50.59 -5.79
CA ASP A 497 -22.74 -50.49 -5.04
C ASP A 497 -22.86 -50.94 -3.57
N SER A 498 -23.87 -51.76 -3.23
CA SER A 498 -24.01 -52.38 -1.89
C SER A 498 -24.01 -53.90 -1.95
#